data_AF-A0A8T2MK88-F1
#
_entry.id   AF-A0A8T2MK88-F1
#
_cell.length_a   1.000
_cell.length_b   1.000
_cell.length_c   1.000
_cell.angle_alpha   90.00
_cell.angle_beta   90.00
_cell.angle_gamma   90.00
#
_symmetry.space_group_name_H-M   'P 1'
#
loop_
_entity.id
_entity.type
_entity.pdbx_description
1 polymer ?
#
loop_
_entity_poly.entity_id
_entity_poly.type
_entity_poly.pdbx_seq_one_letter_code
_entity_poly.pdbx_strand_id
1 'polypeptide(L)'
;MIIIIIINNNNNNIIKTIVCQVYTSGLQAWRKQFSSERDKLINLSFLRLFRAARLIKLLRQGYTIRILLWTFVQSFKALPYVCLLIAMLFFIYAIIGMQVFGNIQLNEDSSINHHNNFQTFVQAIMLLFRSATGEAWHEIMLACLSQRPCDERSGSSGKECGSDFAYFYFVSFIFLCSFLMLNLFVAVIMDNFEYLTRDASILGPHHLDEFIRVWAEYDPAAWYVFLRPGPDRKGRSS
;
A
#
# COMPACT_ATOMS: atom_id res chain seq x y z
N MET A 1 26.91 -40.89 13.14
CA MET A 1 27.61 -41.39 14.33
C MET A 1 28.33 -42.73 14.07
N ILE A 2 28.98 -42.95 12.91
CA ILE A 2 29.84 -44.15 12.67
C ILE A 2 31.11 -43.81 11.84
N ILE A 3 31.42 -42.52 11.61
CA ILE A 3 32.69 -42.10 10.96
C ILE A 3 33.36 -41.01 11.80
N ILE A 4 33.54 -41.26 13.11
CA ILE A 4 34.29 -40.38 14.03
C ILE A 4 35.32 -41.17 14.86
N ILE A 5 35.50 -42.48 14.62
CA ILE A 5 36.30 -43.36 15.52
C ILE A 5 37.61 -43.89 14.88
N ILE A 6 38.12 -43.32 13.77
CA ILE A 6 39.37 -43.83 13.16
C ILE A 6 40.49 -42.78 12.98
N ILE A 7 40.40 -41.58 13.57
CA ILE A 7 41.58 -40.70 13.65
C ILE A 7 41.70 -40.11 15.04
N ASN A 8 42.04 -40.98 15.99
CA ASN A 8 42.85 -40.61 17.15
C ASN A 8 44.31 -40.49 16.69
N ASN A 9 45.09 -39.65 17.36
CA ASN A 9 46.52 -39.35 17.13
C ASN A 9 46.88 -38.45 15.94
N ASN A 10 46.73 -37.14 16.13
CA ASN A 10 47.91 -36.26 16.15
C ASN A 10 47.56 -34.83 16.57
N ASN A 11 48.33 -34.29 17.52
CA ASN A 11 48.26 -32.91 17.99
C ASN A 11 48.80 -31.93 16.93
N ASN A 12 47.98 -31.55 15.94
CA ASN A 12 48.33 -30.45 15.04
C ASN A 12 47.18 -29.44 14.93
N ASN A 13 47.33 -28.33 15.66
CA ASN A 13 46.44 -27.14 15.60
C ASN A 13 46.31 -26.55 14.18
N ILE A 14 47.22 -26.88 13.27
CA ILE A 14 47.24 -26.41 11.88
C ILE A 14 46.12 -27.06 11.03
N ILE A 15 45.82 -28.35 11.24
CA ILE A 15 44.84 -29.08 10.42
C ILE A 15 43.40 -28.65 10.74
N LYS A 16 43.11 -28.32 12.02
CA LYS A 16 41.80 -27.80 12.45
C LYS A 16 41.48 -26.43 11.85
N THR A 17 42.48 -25.56 11.72
CA THR A 17 42.34 -24.22 11.13
C THR A 17 42.11 -24.27 9.62
N ILE A 18 42.82 -25.17 8.91
CA ILE A 18 42.67 -25.33 7.45
C ILE A 18 41.29 -25.90 7.09
N VAL A 19 40.78 -26.88 7.84
CA VAL A 19 39.43 -27.42 7.62
C VAL A 19 38.36 -26.36 7.92
N CYS A 20 38.52 -25.54 8.97
CA CYS A 20 37.59 -24.46 9.29
C CYS A 20 37.59 -23.36 8.21
N GLN A 21 38.77 -22.98 7.69
CA GLN A 21 38.90 -22.00 6.60
C GLN A 21 38.27 -22.46 5.28
N VAL A 22 38.36 -23.76 4.94
CA VAL A 22 37.74 -24.31 3.72
C VAL A 22 36.22 -24.38 3.85
N TYR A 23 35.69 -24.76 5.03
CA TYR A 23 34.24 -24.78 5.27
C TYR A 23 33.61 -23.38 5.31
N THR A 24 34.27 -22.38 5.90
CA THR A 24 33.75 -21.00 5.95
C THR A 24 33.75 -20.32 4.58
N SER A 25 34.74 -20.64 3.73
CA SER A 25 34.86 -20.05 2.38
C SER A 25 33.83 -20.62 1.41
N GLY A 26 33.55 -21.92 1.49
CA GLY A 26 32.53 -22.59 0.67
C GLY A 26 31.10 -22.14 1.01
N LEU A 27 30.78 -21.96 2.30
CA LEU A 27 29.46 -21.50 2.76
C LEU A 27 29.14 -20.05 2.37
N GLN A 28 30.14 -19.17 2.34
CA GLN A 28 29.98 -17.79 1.88
C GLN A 28 29.75 -17.71 0.36
N ALA A 29 30.45 -18.53 -0.42
CA ALA A 29 30.23 -18.66 -1.86
C ALA A 29 28.84 -19.26 -2.17
N TRP A 30 28.42 -20.29 -1.44
CA TRP A 30 27.09 -20.89 -1.58
C TRP A 30 25.97 -19.92 -1.21
N ARG A 31 26.15 -19.09 -0.16
CA ARG A 31 25.20 -18.03 0.23
C ARG A 31 25.09 -16.91 -0.83
N LYS A 32 26.21 -16.50 -1.46
CA LYS A 32 26.21 -15.52 -2.56
C LYS A 32 25.60 -16.08 -3.86
N GLN A 33 25.86 -17.36 -4.16
CA GLN A 33 25.31 -18.02 -5.34
C GLN A 33 23.80 -18.22 -5.20
N PHE A 34 23.33 -18.63 -4.01
CA PHE A 34 21.91 -18.84 -3.71
C PHE A 34 21.11 -17.53 -3.61
N SER A 35 21.69 -16.41 -3.14
CA SER A 35 20.99 -15.11 -3.15
C SER A 35 20.79 -14.59 -4.59
N SER A 36 21.83 -14.69 -5.43
CA SER A 36 21.78 -14.29 -6.84
C SER A 36 20.76 -15.10 -7.65
N GLU A 37 20.62 -16.40 -7.37
CA GLU A 37 19.59 -17.23 -7.99
C GLU A 37 18.18 -16.88 -7.51
N ARG A 38 17.94 -16.64 -6.21
CA ARG A 38 16.62 -16.22 -5.73
C ARG A 38 16.21 -14.85 -6.29
N ASP A 39 17.12 -13.89 -6.38
CA ASP A 39 16.81 -12.58 -6.96
C ASP A 39 16.51 -12.65 -8.47
N LYS A 40 17.16 -13.57 -9.20
CA LYS A 40 16.86 -13.86 -10.61
C LYS A 40 15.56 -14.64 -10.81
N LEU A 41 15.25 -15.59 -9.92
CA LEU A 41 14.00 -16.38 -9.95
C LEU A 41 12.77 -15.51 -9.62
N ILE A 42 12.90 -14.54 -8.70
CA ILE A 42 11.85 -13.55 -8.39
C ILE A 42 11.62 -12.62 -9.59
N ASN A 43 12.69 -12.11 -10.22
CA ASN A 43 12.57 -11.28 -11.43
C ASN A 43 11.94 -12.02 -12.61
N LEU A 44 12.26 -13.29 -12.86
CA LEU A 44 11.68 -14.08 -13.94
C LEU A 44 10.19 -14.42 -13.71
N SER A 45 9.80 -14.63 -12.45
CA SER A 45 8.39 -14.84 -12.08
C SER A 45 7.56 -13.55 -12.24
N PHE A 46 8.14 -12.40 -11.90
CA PHE A 46 7.52 -11.08 -12.12
C PHE A 46 7.40 -10.71 -13.61
N LEU A 47 8.39 -11.07 -14.43
CA LEU A 47 8.34 -10.88 -15.90
C LEU A 47 7.23 -11.71 -16.57
N ARG A 48 6.79 -12.82 -15.97
CA ARG A 48 5.61 -13.57 -16.43
C ARG A 48 4.30 -12.83 -16.13
N LEU A 49 4.22 -12.07 -15.03
CA LEU A 49 3.06 -11.21 -14.72
C LEU A 49 2.93 -10.05 -15.71
N PHE A 50 4.03 -9.48 -16.20
CA PHE A 50 3.98 -8.49 -17.28
C PHE A 50 3.38 -9.01 -18.59
N ARG A 51 3.48 -10.32 -18.87
CA ARG A 51 2.81 -10.92 -20.03
C ARG A 51 1.28 -10.91 -19.86
N ALA A 52 0.78 -11.07 -18.64
CA ALA A 52 -0.65 -10.94 -18.32
C ALA A 52 -1.16 -9.50 -18.51
N ALA A 53 -0.28 -8.48 -18.45
CA ALA A 53 -0.66 -7.09 -18.74
C ALA A 53 -1.15 -6.86 -20.18
N ARG A 54 -0.85 -7.78 -21.12
CA ARG A 54 -1.45 -7.76 -22.47
C ARG A 54 -2.98 -7.87 -22.42
N LEU A 55 -3.55 -8.55 -21.40
CA LEU A 55 -4.99 -8.67 -21.19
C LEU A 55 -5.64 -7.30 -20.89
N ILE A 56 -4.95 -6.43 -20.14
CA ILE A 56 -5.39 -5.05 -19.85
C ILE A 56 -5.52 -4.23 -21.16
N LYS A 57 -4.72 -4.57 -22.18
CA LYS A 57 -4.77 -3.92 -23.49
C LYS A 57 -6.11 -4.20 -24.22
N LEU A 58 -6.74 -5.36 -23.98
CA LEU A 58 -8.06 -5.70 -24.52
C LEU A 58 -9.18 -4.89 -23.85
N LEU A 59 -9.08 -4.62 -22.55
CA LEU A 59 -10.05 -3.78 -21.82
C LEU A 59 -10.08 -2.34 -22.35
N ARG A 60 -8.97 -1.85 -22.91
CA ARG A 60 -8.87 -0.53 -23.54
C ARG A 60 -9.40 -0.47 -24.98
N GLN A 61 -9.79 -1.60 -25.57
CA GLN A 61 -10.17 -1.70 -26.97
C GLN A 61 -11.65 -1.33 -27.21
N GLY A 62 -12.51 -1.54 -26.20
CA GLY A 62 -13.92 -1.14 -26.24
C GLY A 62 -14.12 0.33 -25.88
N TYR A 63 -14.85 1.08 -26.74
CA TYR A 63 -15.18 2.49 -26.51
C TYR A 63 -15.87 2.72 -25.16
N THR A 64 -16.84 1.88 -24.81
CA THR A 64 -17.60 1.95 -23.54
C THR A 64 -16.73 1.69 -22.31
N ILE A 65 -15.89 0.66 -22.33
CA ILE A 65 -15.01 0.33 -21.19
C ILE A 65 -13.97 1.43 -20.99
N ARG A 66 -13.45 2.02 -22.08
CA ARG A 66 -12.53 3.15 -22.02
C ARG A 66 -13.16 4.36 -21.34
N ILE A 67 -14.41 4.68 -21.65
CA ILE A 67 -15.14 5.78 -21.00
C ILE A 67 -15.35 5.48 -19.52
N LEU A 68 -15.81 4.28 -19.16
CA LEU A 68 -15.99 3.86 -17.76
C LEU A 68 -14.70 3.93 -16.93
N LEU A 69 -13.58 3.45 -17.48
CA LEU A 69 -12.29 3.54 -16.80
C LEU A 69 -11.80 4.99 -16.71
N TRP A 70 -12.04 5.80 -17.73
CA TRP A 70 -11.68 7.22 -17.73
C TRP A 70 -12.49 8.02 -16.70
N THR A 71 -13.80 7.76 -16.59
CA THR A 71 -14.65 8.39 -15.58
C THR A 71 -14.27 7.93 -14.16
N PHE A 72 -13.97 6.65 -13.96
CA PHE A 72 -13.47 6.14 -12.67
C PHE A 72 -12.15 6.80 -12.25
N VAL A 73 -11.20 6.96 -13.18
CA VAL A 73 -9.93 7.65 -12.90
C VAL A 73 -10.16 9.12 -12.58
N GLN A 74 -11.12 9.76 -13.24
CA GLN A 74 -11.47 11.15 -12.96
C GLN A 74 -12.01 11.34 -11.54
N SER A 75 -12.73 10.38 -10.99
CA SER A 75 -13.23 10.42 -9.60
C SER A 75 -12.09 10.47 -8.55
N PHE A 76 -10.89 9.96 -8.85
CA PHE A 76 -9.76 10.04 -7.91
C PHE A 76 -9.26 11.46 -7.65
N LYS A 77 -9.57 12.44 -8.52
CA LYS A 77 -9.11 13.82 -8.35
C LYS A 77 -9.74 14.52 -7.14
N ALA A 78 -10.95 14.12 -6.76
CA ALA A 78 -11.67 14.69 -5.63
C ALA A 78 -11.37 13.95 -4.29
N LEU A 79 -10.81 12.73 -4.37
CA LEU A 79 -10.55 11.88 -3.21
C LEU A 79 -9.21 12.04 -2.47
N PRO A 80 -8.17 12.78 -2.93
CA PRO A 80 -6.86 12.70 -2.30
C PRO A 80 -6.88 13.29 -0.88
N TYR A 81 -7.69 14.32 -0.62
CA TYR A 81 -7.77 14.94 0.70
C TYR A 81 -8.33 13.99 1.77
N VAL A 82 -9.37 13.21 1.44
CA VAL A 82 -9.96 12.22 2.36
C VAL A 82 -9.02 11.03 2.54
N CYS A 83 -8.41 10.55 1.46
CA CYS A 83 -7.41 9.48 1.54
C CYS A 83 -6.19 9.87 2.38
N LEU A 84 -5.71 11.12 2.28
CA LEU A 84 -4.63 11.64 3.13
C LEU A 84 -5.04 11.69 4.60
N LEU A 85 -6.29 12.05 4.90
CA LEU A 85 -6.81 12.05 6.27
C LEU A 85 -6.86 10.63 6.86
N ILE A 86 -7.32 9.64 6.09
CA ILE A 86 -7.30 8.22 6.50
C ILE A 86 -5.86 7.74 6.69
N ALA A 87 -4.95 8.07 5.77
CA ALA A 87 -3.54 7.70 5.89
C ALA A 87 -2.88 8.31 7.15
N MET A 88 -3.22 9.56 7.48
CA MET A 88 -2.74 10.22 8.70
C MET A 88 -3.27 9.53 9.97
N LEU A 89 -4.54 9.13 9.97
CA LEU A 89 -5.12 8.36 11.09
C LEU A 89 -4.35 7.04 11.29
N PHE A 90 -4.15 6.28 10.21
CA PHE A 90 -3.41 5.02 10.24
C PHE A 90 -1.98 5.21 10.73
N PHE A 91 -1.32 6.28 10.30
CA PHE A 91 0.03 6.62 10.74
C PHE A 91 0.09 6.85 12.26
N ILE A 92 -0.78 7.71 12.80
CA ILE A 92 -0.80 8.03 14.23
C ILE A 92 -1.07 6.77 15.07
N TYR A 93 -2.09 6.00 14.68
CA TYR A 93 -2.43 4.76 15.38
C TYR A 93 -1.31 3.72 15.27
N ALA A 94 -0.64 3.58 14.12
CA ALA A 94 0.47 2.64 13.97
C ALA A 94 1.63 2.97 14.93
N ILE A 95 2.01 4.26 15.06
CA ILE A 95 3.06 4.66 16.01
C ILE A 95 2.65 4.37 17.45
N ILE A 96 1.41 4.72 17.84
CA ILE A 96 0.90 4.45 19.19
C ILE A 96 0.87 2.94 19.46
N GLY A 97 0.36 2.14 18.52
CA GLY A 97 0.28 0.69 18.63
C GLY A 97 1.64 0.02 18.77
N MET A 98 2.65 0.47 18.00
CA MET A 98 4.02 0.00 18.17
C MET A 98 4.58 0.32 19.56
N GLN A 99 4.33 1.53 20.06
CA GLN A 99 4.85 1.95 21.36
C GLN A 99 4.22 1.19 22.54
N VAL A 100 2.93 0.87 22.45
CA VAL A 100 2.18 0.23 23.54
C VAL A 100 2.21 -1.30 23.44
N PHE A 101 2.06 -1.86 22.24
CA PHE A 101 1.87 -3.29 21.99
C PHE A 101 3.05 -3.97 21.28
N GLY A 102 4.12 -3.24 20.94
CA GLY A 102 5.27 -3.79 20.21
C GLY A 102 6.07 -4.84 20.97
N ASN A 103 5.97 -4.88 22.30
CA ASN A 103 6.72 -5.83 23.15
C ASN A 103 5.97 -7.14 23.44
N ILE A 104 4.75 -7.32 22.92
CA ILE A 104 3.95 -8.53 23.14
C ILE A 104 4.62 -9.72 22.42
N GLN A 105 4.70 -10.87 23.10
CA GLN A 105 5.23 -12.10 22.51
C GLN A 105 4.34 -12.57 21.33
N LEU A 106 5.00 -13.02 20.27
CA LEU A 106 4.33 -13.59 19.10
C LEU A 106 3.98 -15.05 19.38
N ASN A 107 2.70 -15.42 19.22
CA ASN A 107 2.24 -16.79 19.35
C ASN A 107 1.37 -17.17 18.14
N GLU A 108 1.66 -18.31 17.51
CA GLU A 108 0.91 -18.82 16.34
C GLU A 108 -0.55 -19.14 16.68
N ASP A 109 -0.84 -19.55 17.91
CA ASP A 109 -2.19 -19.86 18.37
C ASP A 109 -3.02 -18.62 18.73
N SER A 110 -2.38 -17.45 18.78
CA SER A 110 -3.03 -16.19 19.15
C SER A 110 -3.23 -15.29 17.93
N SER A 111 -4.11 -14.29 18.07
CA SER A 111 -4.32 -13.29 17.03
C SER A 111 -3.07 -12.43 16.78
N ILE A 112 -2.09 -12.41 17.69
CA ILE A 112 -0.79 -11.73 17.55
C ILE A 112 0.29 -12.74 17.18
N ASN A 113 0.69 -12.74 15.91
CA ASN A 113 1.63 -13.71 15.36
C ASN A 113 2.69 -13.01 14.48
N HIS A 114 3.62 -13.78 13.91
CA HIS A 114 4.70 -13.25 13.07
C HIS A 114 4.21 -12.42 11.86
N HIS A 115 3.00 -12.69 11.36
CA HIS A 115 2.39 -11.96 10.24
C HIS A 115 1.44 -10.85 10.68
N ASN A 116 1.01 -10.84 11.94
CA ASN A 116 0.03 -9.92 12.49
C ASN A 116 0.50 -9.40 13.86
N ASN A 117 1.32 -8.35 13.86
CA ASN A 117 1.89 -7.79 15.09
C ASN A 117 2.19 -6.30 14.97
N PHE A 118 2.59 -5.71 16.10
CA PHE A 118 2.97 -4.30 16.24
C PHE A 118 4.49 -4.10 16.40
N GLN A 119 5.33 -5.06 15.99
CA GLN A 119 6.79 -4.94 16.16
C GLN A 119 7.42 -3.99 15.13
N THR A 120 6.87 -3.96 13.91
CA THR A 120 7.33 -3.08 12.85
C THR A 120 6.21 -2.20 12.31
N PHE A 121 6.58 -1.05 11.76
CA PHE A 121 5.62 -0.07 11.26
C PHE A 121 4.71 -0.62 10.16
N VAL A 122 5.27 -1.39 9.21
CA VAL A 122 4.49 -1.96 8.10
C VAL A 122 3.55 -3.04 8.62
N GLN A 123 3.98 -3.89 9.56
CA GLN A 123 3.11 -4.90 10.17
C GLN A 123 1.99 -4.25 10.98
N ALA A 124 2.29 -3.18 11.74
CA ALA A 124 1.29 -2.41 12.47
C ALA A 124 0.24 -1.80 11.51
N ILE A 125 0.66 -1.23 10.38
CA ILE A 125 -0.28 -0.74 9.35
C ILE A 125 -1.12 -1.88 8.77
N MET A 126 -0.52 -3.03 8.46
CA MET A 126 -1.26 -4.18 7.91
C MET A 126 -2.30 -4.72 8.91
N LEU A 127 -1.95 -4.77 10.19
CA LEU A 127 -2.85 -5.17 11.27
C LEU A 127 -3.99 -4.16 11.46
N LEU A 128 -3.68 -2.86 11.42
CA LEU A 128 -4.70 -1.81 11.46
C LEU A 128 -5.60 -1.83 10.23
N PHE A 129 -5.07 -2.13 9.05
CA PHE A 129 -5.85 -2.32 7.83
C PHE A 129 -6.81 -3.50 7.96
N ARG A 130 -6.34 -4.64 8.46
CA ARG A 130 -7.19 -5.79 8.78
C ARG A 130 -8.26 -5.44 9.80
N SER A 131 -7.93 -4.61 10.79
CA SER A 131 -8.90 -4.16 11.79
C SER A 131 -9.95 -3.22 11.17
N ALA A 132 -9.54 -2.33 10.26
CA ALA A 132 -10.40 -1.38 9.56
C ALA A 132 -11.40 -2.06 8.61
N THR A 133 -11.05 -3.21 8.03
CA THR A 133 -12.01 -4.04 7.26
C THR A 133 -13.01 -4.77 8.15
N GLY A 134 -12.83 -4.74 9.47
CA GLY A 134 -13.69 -5.41 10.44
C GLY A 134 -13.34 -6.87 10.69
N GLU A 135 -12.22 -7.37 10.17
CA GLU A 135 -11.85 -8.78 10.31
C GLU A 135 -11.21 -9.07 11.68
N ALA A 136 -11.94 -9.80 12.54
CA ALA A 136 -11.46 -10.33 13.82
C ALA A 136 -10.76 -9.28 14.72
N TRP A 137 -11.10 -8.00 14.56
CA TRP A 137 -10.47 -6.89 15.30
C TRP A 137 -10.65 -7.03 16.81
N HIS A 138 -11.76 -7.61 17.25
CA HIS A 138 -12.05 -7.89 18.65
C HIS A 138 -11.11 -8.95 19.24
N GLU A 139 -10.73 -9.98 18.47
CA GLU A 139 -9.76 -10.99 18.91
C GLU A 139 -8.36 -10.38 19.04
N ILE A 140 -7.98 -9.53 18.08
CA ILE A 140 -6.72 -8.77 18.12
C ILE A 140 -6.70 -7.87 19.36
N MET A 141 -7.79 -7.16 19.65
CA MET A 141 -7.94 -6.34 20.85
C MET A 141 -7.76 -7.16 22.12
N LEU A 142 -8.44 -8.32 22.23
CA LEU A 142 -8.32 -9.21 23.38
C LEU A 142 -6.89 -9.73 23.55
N ALA A 143 -6.20 -10.03 22.45
CA ALA A 143 -4.81 -10.47 22.46
C ALA A 143 -3.82 -9.37 22.90
N CYS A 144 -4.23 -8.09 22.85
CA CYS A 144 -3.43 -6.94 23.29
C CYS A 144 -3.68 -6.49 24.75
N LEU A 145 -4.59 -7.15 25.48
CA LEU A 145 -4.89 -6.82 26.89
C LEU A 145 -3.69 -7.03 27.81
N SER A 146 -3.82 -6.57 29.06
CA SER A 146 -2.81 -6.82 30.10
C SER A 146 -2.59 -8.32 30.35
N GLN A 147 -1.50 -8.64 31.06
CA GLN A 147 -1.13 -9.99 31.47
C GLN A 147 -0.62 -10.91 30.35
N ARG A 148 -0.14 -10.34 29.23
CA ARG A 148 0.40 -11.10 28.10
C ARG A 148 1.89 -11.35 28.28
N PRO A 149 2.39 -12.51 27.82
CA PRO A 149 3.81 -12.78 27.85
C PRO A 149 4.56 -11.76 26.97
N CYS A 150 5.69 -11.27 27.49
CA CYS A 150 6.57 -10.36 26.76
C CYS A 150 7.48 -11.13 25.80
N ASP A 151 7.85 -10.51 24.68
CA ASP A 151 8.89 -11.04 23.79
C ASP A 151 10.24 -11.08 24.54
N GLU A 152 10.98 -12.17 24.42
CA GLU A 152 12.29 -12.37 25.06
C GLU A 152 13.30 -11.29 24.67
N ARG A 153 13.13 -10.71 23.48
CA ARG A 153 13.99 -9.64 22.94
C ARG A 153 13.72 -8.27 23.57
N SER A 154 12.62 -8.09 24.27
CA SER A 154 12.21 -6.80 24.85
C SER A 154 12.97 -6.42 26.12
N GLY A 155 13.74 -7.36 26.71
CA GLY A 155 14.44 -7.16 27.98
C GLY A 155 13.52 -7.09 29.20
N SER A 156 12.20 -7.21 29.01
CA SER A 156 11.20 -7.33 30.07
C SER A 156 10.85 -8.79 30.27
N SER A 157 11.12 -9.31 31.48
CA SER A 157 10.85 -10.71 31.84
C SER A 157 9.56 -10.79 32.63
N GLY A 158 8.52 -11.39 32.03
CA GLY A 158 7.26 -11.63 32.73
C GLY A 158 6.03 -11.66 31.84
N LYS A 159 4.87 -11.58 32.49
CA LYS A 159 3.55 -11.45 31.85
C LYS A 159 3.03 -10.01 31.92
N GLU A 160 3.91 -9.01 31.96
CA GLU A 160 3.50 -7.61 32.15
C GLU A 160 3.29 -6.86 30.82
N CYS A 161 3.31 -7.56 29.69
CA CYS A 161 3.07 -6.95 28.39
C CYS A 161 1.58 -6.86 28.05
N GLY A 162 1.27 -5.93 27.16
CA GLY A 162 -0.10 -5.54 26.84
C GLY A 162 -0.69 -4.57 27.86
N SER A 163 -1.84 -3.99 27.54
CA SER A 163 -2.47 -2.96 28.37
C SER A 163 -3.98 -2.97 28.18
N ASP A 164 -4.72 -2.71 29.26
CA ASP A 164 -6.17 -2.54 29.19
C ASP A 164 -6.58 -1.29 28.40
N PHE A 165 -5.62 -0.40 28.11
CA PHE A 165 -5.76 0.69 27.13
C PHE A 165 -6.15 0.17 25.73
N ALA A 166 -5.90 -1.12 25.43
CA ALA A 166 -6.31 -1.76 24.18
C ALA A 166 -7.80 -1.59 23.87
N TYR A 167 -8.69 -1.65 24.87
CA TYR A 167 -10.13 -1.42 24.65
C TYR A 167 -10.39 -0.04 24.05
N PHE A 168 -9.84 1.00 24.67
CA PHE A 168 -10.02 2.37 24.21
C PHE A 168 -9.35 2.58 22.84
N TYR A 169 -8.15 2.05 22.66
CA TYR A 169 -7.40 2.15 21.41
C TYR A 169 -8.16 1.53 20.22
N PHE A 170 -8.60 0.27 20.31
CA PHE A 170 -9.27 -0.41 19.19
C PHE A 170 -10.69 0.13 18.97
N VAL A 171 -11.47 0.38 20.03
CA VAL A 171 -12.84 0.90 19.87
C VAL A 171 -12.84 2.31 19.27
N SER A 172 -11.93 3.19 19.72
CA SER A 172 -11.80 4.54 19.13
C SER A 172 -11.32 4.47 17.68
N PHE A 173 -10.37 3.58 17.36
CA PHE A 173 -9.90 3.38 15.99
C PHE A 173 -11.02 2.94 15.06
N ILE A 174 -11.79 1.92 15.44
CA ILE A 174 -12.90 1.40 14.62
C ILE A 174 -13.95 2.50 14.42
N PHE A 175 -14.32 3.22 15.48
CA PHE A 175 -15.28 4.32 15.38
C PHE A 175 -14.80 5.41 14.40
N LEU A 176 -13.57 5.90 14.57
CA LEU A 176 -13.01 6.94 13.70
C LEU A 176 -12.84 6.46 12.27
N CYS A 177 -12.38 5.22 12.07
CA CYS A 177 -12.19 4.64 10.75
C CYS A 177 -13.54 4.46 10.03
N SER A 178 -14.57 3.95 10.71
CA SER A 178 -15.92 3.84 10.15
C SER A 178 -16.51 5.21 9.80
N PHE A 179 -16.30 6.23 10.64
CA PHE A 179 -16.72 7.60 10.36
C PHE A 179 -16.02 8.16 9.11
N LEU A 180 -14.69 7.99 8.99
CA LEU A 180 -13.94 8.44 7.81
C LEU A 180 -14.32 7.67 6.54
N MET A 181 -14.55 6.36 6.62
CA MET A 181 -15.01 5.55 5.49
C MET A 181 -16.41 5.97 5.02
N LEU A 182 -17.31 6.32 5.95
CA LEU A 182 -18.61 6.90 5.59
C LEU A 182 -18.44 8.25 4.90
N ASN A 183 -17.54 9.11 5.39
CA ASN A 183 -17.27 10.39 4.74
C ASN A 183 -16.66 10.22 3.33
N LEU A 184 -15.84 9.19 3.10
CA LEU A 184 -15.38 8.82 1.76
C LEU A 184 -16.56 8.41 0.86
N PHE A 185 -17.47 7.58 1.36
CA PHE A 185 -18.66 7.15 0.61
C PHE A 185 -19.56 8.34 0.23
N VAL A 186 -19.79 9.26 1.17
CA VAL A 186 -20.54 10.50 0.92
C VAL A 186 -19.85 11.37 -0.12
N ALA A 187 -18.53 11.56 -0.03
CA ALA A 187 -17.76 12.33 -1.01
C ALA A 187 -17.89 11.75 -2.42
N VAL A 188 -17.71 10.43 -2.57
CA VAL A 188 -17.85 9.73 -3.87
C VAL A 188 -19.26 9.91 -4.45
N ILE A 189 -20.30 9.81 -3.62
CA ILE A 189 -21.69 9.99 -4.11
C ILE A 189 -21.94 11.43 -4.53
N MET A 190 -21.44 12.42 -3.79
CA MET A 190 -21.61 13.84 -4.14
C MET A 190 -20.95 14.16 -5.49
N ASP A 191 -19.74 13.65 -5.74
CA ASP A 191 -19.07 13.81 -7.03
C ASP A 191 -19.87 13.15 -8.18
N ASN A 192 -20.47 11.98 -7.92
CA ASN A 192 -21.33 11.31 -8.89
C ASN A 192 -22.63 12.08 -9.15
N PHE A 193 -23.24 12.67 -8.12
CA PHE A 193 -24.45 13.47 -8.25
C PHE A 193 -24.18 14.78 -9.00
N GLU A 194 -23.04 15.42 -8.75
CA GLU A 194 -22.58 16.59 -9.49
C GLU A 194 -22.31 16.26 -10.97
N TYR A 195 -21.79 15.07 -11.27
CA TYR A 195 -21.62 14.60 -12.65
C TYR A 195 -22.96 14.46 -13.38
N LEU A 196 -23.95 13.79 -12.77
CA LEU A 196 -25.27 13.58 -13.36
C LEU A 196 -26.06 14.89 -13.55
N THR A 197 -25.93 15.85 -12.63
CA THR A 197 -26.62 17.14 -12.74
C THR A 197 -25.99 18.06 -13.80
N ARG A 198 -24.70 17.90 -14.14
CA ARG A 198 -24.05 18.62 -15.25
C ARG A 198 -24.52 18.16 -16.62
N ASP A 199 -24.74 16.86 -16.81
CA ASP A 199 -25.22 16.32 -18.09
C ASP A 199 -26.70 16.65 -18.36
N ALA A 200 -27.47 16.97 -17.33
CA ALA A 200 -28.86 17.44 -17.44
C ALA A 200 -28.99 18.94 -17.80
N SER A 201 -27.88 19.69 -17.83
CA SER A 201 -27.90 21.08 -18.28
C SER A 201 -28.16 21.13 -19.80
N ILE A 202 -29.02 22.07 -20.23
CA ILE A 202 -29.56 22.18 -21.60
C ILE A 202 -28.48 22.26 -22.72
N LEU A 203 -27.22 22.52 -22.36
CA LEU A 203 -26.08 22.57 -23.24
C LEU A 203 -24.91 21.78 -22.63
N GLY A 204 -24.89 20.46 -22.85
CA GLY A 204 -23.86 19.57 -22.32
C GLY A 204 -22.55 19.57 -23.12
N PRO A 205 -21.47 18.98 -22.59
CA PRO A 205 -20.16 18.89 -23.27
C PRO A 205 -20.23 18.19 -24.64
N HIS A 206 -21.15 17.23 -24.78
CA HIS A 206 -21.39 16.51 -26.04
C HIS A 206 -21.93 17.41 -27.17
N HIS A 207 -22.71 18.45 -26.87
CA HIS A 207 -23.13 19.45 -27.87
C HIS A 207 -21.94 20.30 -28.33
N LEU A 208 -20.99 20.56 -27.43
CA LEU A 208 -19.78 21.32 -27.73
C LEU A 208 -18.80 20.50 -28.60
N ASP A 209 -18.65 19.20 -28.32
CA ASP A 209 -17.84 18.29 -29.12
C ASP A 209 -18.43 18.11 -30.54
N GLU A 210 -19.75 18.01 -30.65
CA GLU A 210 -20.45 18.02 -31.95
C GLU A 210 -20.17 19.32 -32.72
N PHE A 211 -20.28 20.47 -32.04
CA PHE A 211 -19.98 21.77 -32.64
C PHE A 211 -18.52 21.87 -33.09
N ILE A 212 -17.55 21.47 -32.27
CA ILE A 212 -16.12 21.49 -32.60
C ILE A 212 -15.82 20.56 -33.77
N ARG A 213 -16.43 19.36 -33.80
CA ARG A 213 -16.27 18.40 -34.90
C ARG A 213 -16.74 18.99 -36.23
N VAL A 214 -17.92 19.61 -36.24
CA VAL A 214 -18.46 20.27 -37.45
C VAL A 214 -17.61 21.48 -37.81
N TRP A 215 -17.21 22.30 -36.83
CA TRP A 215 -16.40 23.50 -37.07
C TRP A 215 -15.01 23.18 -37.63
N ALA A 216 -14.40 22.07 -37.20
CA ALA A 216 -13.11 21.61 -37.71
C ALA A 216 -13.12 21.25 -39.21
N GLU A 217 -14.29 20.93 -39.78
CA GLU A 217 -14.46 20.71 -41.21
C GLU A 217 -14.43 22.03 -42.00
N TYR A 218 -14.92 23.12 -41.40
CA TYR A 218 -14.97 24.45 -42.02
C TYR A 218 -13.71 25.30 -41.79
N ASP A 219 -13.01 25.15 -40.66
CA ASP A 219 -11.74 25.84 -40.36
C ASP A 219 -10.65 24.85 -39.94
N PRO A 220 -10.10 24.05 -40.88
CA PRO A 220 -9.08 23.05 -40.57
C PRO A 220 -7.73 23.67 -40.14
N ALA A 221 -7.51 24.96 -40.39
CA ALA A 221 -6.27 25.67 -40.06
C ALA A 221 -6.38 26.55 -38.79
N ALA A 222 -7.55 26.56 -38.12
CA ALA A 222 -7.86 27.40 -36.96
C ALA A 222 -7.54 28.90 -37.15
N TRP A 223 -7.75 29.41 -38.38
CA TRP A 223 -7.38 30.76 -38.78
C TRP A 223 -8.15 31.85 -38.00
N TYR A 224 -9.39 31.56 -37.60
CA TYR A 224 -10.22 32.52 -36.85
C TYR A 224 -9.77 32.76 -35.40
N VAL A 225 -9.11 31.80 -34.75
CA VAL A 225 -8.59 31.96 -33.37
C VAL A 225 -7.31 32.80 -33.36
N PHE A 226 -6.52 32.73 -34.43
CA PHE A 226 -5.23 33.43 -34.55
C PHE A 226 -5.34 34.87 -35.08
N LEU A 227 -6.47 35.24 -35.70
CA LEU A 227 -6.64 36.54 -36.37
C LEU A 227 -7.37 37.64 -35.58
N ARG A 228 -7.74 37.44 -34.31
CA ARG A 228 -8.16 38.58 -33.48
C ARG A 228 -6.95 39.18 -32.75
N PRO A 229 -6.37 40.29 -33.23
CA PRO A 229 -5.67 41.17 -32.31
C PRO A 229 -6.70 41.65 -31.27
N GLY A 230 -6.34 41.55 -29.98
CA GLY A 230 -7.15 42.14 -28.91
C GLY A 230 -7.38 43.64 -29.18
N PRO A 231 -8.45 44.24 -28.63
CA PRO A 231 -8.74 45.64 -28.92
C PRO A 231 -7.61 46.52 -28.39
N ASP A 232 -6.80 47.05 -29.32
CA ASP A 232 -5.81 48.09 -29.04
C ASP A 232 -6.53 49.33 -28.49
N ARG A 233 -6.43 49.55 -27.18
CA ARG A 233 -6.65 50.87 -26.59
C ARG A 233 -5.47 51.75 -26.98
N LYS A 234 -5.58 52.51 -28.07
CA LYS A 234 -4.73 53.70 -28.26
C LYS A 234 -5.58 54.96 -28.34
N GLY A 235 -5.23 55.86 -27.43
CA GLY A 235 -5.92 57.09 -27.12
C GLY A 235 -5.97 58.07 -28.28
N ARG A 236 -7.10 58.78 -28.32
CA ARG A 236 -7.29 60.05 -29.00
C ARG A 236 -6.41 61.10 -28.31
N SER A 237 -5.46 61.70 -29.02
CA SER A 237 -4.87 62.97 -28.65
C SER A 237 -4.43 63.75 -29.89
N SER A 238 -5.13 64.88 -30.07
CA SER A 238 -4.79 66.08 -30.85
C SER A 238 -4.78 65.99 -32.37
#